data_AF-A0A429ABI5-F1
#
_entry.id   AF-A0A429ABI5-F1
#
_cell.length_a   1.000
_cell.length_b   1.000
_cell.length_c   1.000
_cell.angle_alpha   90.00
_cell.angle_beta   90.00
_cell.angle_gamma   90.00
#
_symmetry.space_group_name_H-M   'P 1'
#
loop_
_entity.id
_entity.type
_entity.pdbx_description
1 polymer ?
#
loop_
_entity_poly.entity_id
_entity_poly.type
_entity_poly.pdbx_seq_one_letter_code
_entity_poly.pdbx_strand_id
1 'polypeptide(L)'
;MDPVERIYLDALMEDPAVPAGSLRPQLLAGARARRRPAVPTAEWARPYAGRVAALDALLASAVDDDWSRVIVEGWTLQELVAHLAAKDGLLAASVGAPVLGPPMAARDAAGRTADVQAYERARSPEQTRRDWRAQADALCRHLAAVDPATPATVDGMESVVRDHILARCLETWVHTGDAARMAEIRLPDPVPEHIRPTADLCARLLPWTMLFSGLDGSGRTLRLTLTGAGGGEWLLPLGVADTGPGTPDAHVTADVVAFCFLLGGRGEPDGFPAELSGDLALARDVLTSAPALSGP
;
A
#
# COMPACT_ATOMS: atom_id res chain seq x y z
N MET A 1 24.32 -28.04 -19.06
CA MET A 1 22.87 -27.80 -19.05
C MET A 1 22.27 -28.82 -19.98
N ASP A 2 21.45 -29.71 -19.44
CA ASP A 2 20.78 -30.75 -20.22
C ASP A 2 19.92 -30.08 -21.31
N PRO A 3 19.93 -30.53 -22.57
CA PRO A 3 18.99 -30.04 -23.59
C PRO A 3 17.53 -30.01 -23.11
N VAL A 4 17.13 -30.91 -22.21
CA VAL A 4 15.79 -30.93 -21.62
C VAL A 4 15.56 -29.80 -20.61
N GLU A 5 16.56 -29.47 -19.78
CA GLU A 5 16.49 -28.31 -18.86
C GLU A 5 16.35 -26.99 -19.63
N ARG A 6 17.02 -26.88 -20.77
CA ARG A 6 16.96 -25.67 -21.61
C ARG A 6 15.58 -25.47 -22.24
N ILE A 7 14.94 -26.56 -22.69
CA ILE A 7 13.56 -26.53 -23.22
C ILE A 7 12.55 -26.15 -22.13
N TYR A 8 12.75 -26.61 -20.89
CA TYR A 8 11.89 -26.23 -19.77
C TYR A 8 12.03 -24.75 -19.38
N LEU A 9 13.26 -24.23 -19.39
CA LEU A 9 13.53 -22.82 -19.15
C LEU A 9 12.94 -21.94 -20.28
N ASP A 10 13.09 -22.35 -21.54
CA ASP A 10 12.53 -21.62 -22.68
C ASP A 10 10.98 -21.61 -22.63
N ALA A 11 10.33 -22.72 -22.24
CA ALA A 11 8.89 -22.80 -22.07
C ALA A 11 8.33 -22.00 -20.86
N LEU A 12 9.15 -21.79 -19.82
CA LEU A 12 8.80 -20.94 -18.67
C LEU A 12 9.07 -19.45 -18.95
N MET A 13 9.91 -19.14 -19.94
CA MET A 13 10.28 -17.78 -20.35
C MET A 13 9.44 -17.26 -21.54
N GLU A 14 8.69 -18.12 -22.22
CA GLU A 14 7.74 -17.71 -23.26
C GLU A 14 6.47 -17.14 -22.62
N ASP A 15 6.21 -15.86 -22.88
CA ASP A 15 4.91 -15.24 -22.64
C ASP A 15 3.85 -16.07 -23.39
N PRO A 16 2.79 -16.59 -22.73
CA PRO A 16 1.93 -17.59 -23.33
C PRO A 16 1.31 -17.04 -24.62
N ALA A 17 1.68 -17.65 -25.75
CA ALA A 17 1.20 -17.27 -27.07
C ALA A 17 -0.33 -17.22 -27.06
N VAL A 18 -0.89 -16.07 -27.42
CA VAL A 18 -2.35 -15.88 -27.46
C VAL A 18 -2.92 -16.84 -28.51
N PRO A 19 -3.73 -17.85 -28.14
CA PRO A 19 -4.21 -18.85 -29.09
C PRO A 19 -4.98 -18.21 -30.24
N ALA A 20 -4.82 -18.74 -31.45
CA ALA A 20 -5.64 -18.31 -32.59
C ALA A 20 -7.14 -18.51 -32.25
N GLY A 21 -7.91 -17.42 -32.30
CA GLY A 21 -9.32 -17.39 -31.89
C GLY A 21 -9.57 -16.90 -30.45
N SER A 22 -8.53 -16.51 -29.70
CA SER A 22 -8.71 -15.89 -28.39
C SER A 22 -9.41 -14.53 -28.48
N LEU A 23 -10.45 -14.33 -27.67
CA LEU A 23 -11.07 -13.02 -27.47
C LEU A 23 -10.22 -12.08 -26.61
N ARG A 24 -9.09 -12.55 -26.06
CA ARG A 24 -8.24 -11.78 -25.14
C ARG A 24 -7.85 -10.39 -25.69
N PRO A 25 -7.42 -10.21 -26.96
CA PRO A 25 -7.11 -8.88 -27.48
C PRO A 25 -8.32 -7.95 -27.51
N GLN A 26 -9.50 -8.48 -27.86
CA GLN A 26 -10.76 -7.72 -27.92
C GLN A 26 -11.27 -7.37 -26.51
N LEU A 27 -11.16 -8.30 -25.56
CA LEU A 27 -11.49 -8.08 -24.15
C LEU A 27 -10.55 -7.04 -23.52
N LEU A 28 -9.24 -7.12 -23.79
CA LEU A 28 -8.27 -6.12 -23.33
C LEU A 28 -8.52 -4.75 -23.97
N ALA A 29 -8.85 -4.70 -25.26
CA ALA A 29 -9.22 -3.45 -25.93
C ALA A 29 -10.50 -2.85 -25.33
N GLY A 30 -11.53 -3.67 -25.11
CA GLY A 30 -12.77 -3.26 -24.46
C GLY A 30 -12.56 -2.79 -23.02
N ALA A 31 -11.74 -3.51 -22.23
CA ALA A 31 -11.37 -3.12 -20.88
C ALA A 31 -10.60 -1.79 -20.86
N ARG A 32 -9.64 -1.60 -21.79
CA ARG A 32 -8.90 -0.34 -21.95
C ARG A 32 -9.82 0.82 -22.35
N ALA A 33 -10.81 0.58 -23.21
CA ALA A 33 -11.77 1.59 -23.64
C ALA A 33 -12.76 2.00 -22.53
N ARG A 34 -13.12 1.06 -21.64
CA ARG A 34 -13.99 1.33 -20.47
C ARG A 34 -13.22 1.93 -19.29
N ARG A 35 -11.90 1.76 -19.24
CA ARG A 35 -11.06 2.28 -18.17
C ARG A 35 -11.08 3.81 -18.20
N ARG A 36 -11.39 4.42 -17.05
CA ARG A 36 -11.24 5.87 -16.87
C ARG A 36 -9.78 6.28 -17.14
N PRO A 37 -9.53 7.34 -17.96
CA PRO A 37 -8.18 7.84 -18.20
C PRO A 37 -7.46 8.19 -16.89
N ALA A 38 -6.16 7.89 -16.83
CA ALA A 38 -5.34 8.32 -15.70
C ALA A 38 -5.27 9.85 -15.67
N VAL A 39 -5.44 10.44 -14.49
CA VAL A 39 -5.21 11.88 -14.33
C VAL A 39 -3.71 12.19 -14.39
N PRO A 40 -3.30 13.39 -14.84
CA PRO A 40 -1.93 13.83 -14.73
C PRO A 40 -1.45 13.75 -13.27
N THR A 41 -0.24 13.22 -13.06
CA THR A 41 0.40 13.08 -11.76
C THR A 41 1.91 13.09 -11.92
N ALA A 42 2.64 13.43 -10.86
CA ALA A 42 4.09 13.29 -10.85
C ALA A 42 4.51 11.81 -10.96
N GLU A 43 5.69 11.57 -11.54
CA GLU A 43 6.23 10.22 -11.73
C GLU A 43 6.39 9.46 -10.42
N TRP A 44 6.89 10.13 -9.38
CA TRP A 44 7.08 9.56 -8.05
C TRP A 44 5.77 9.18 -7.34
N ALA A 45 4.63 9.72 -7.79
CA ALA A 45 3.29 9.41 -7.26
C ALA A 45 2.51 8.38 -8.10
N ARG A 46 3.11 7.86 -9.21
CA ARG A 46 2.50 6.80 -10.04
C ARG A 46 2.15 5.52 -9.26
N PRO A 47 2.93 5.05 -8.26
CA PRO A 47 2.55 3.90 -7.46
C PRO A 47 1.17 4.06 -6.81
N TYR A 48 0.95 5.18 -6.11
CA TYR A 48 -0.34 5.53 -5.49
C TYR A 48 -1.46 5.62 -6.53
N ALA A 49 -1.27 6.39 -7.61
CA ALA A 49 -2.28 6.50 -8.67
C ALA A 49 -2.67 5.14 -9.28
N GLY A 50 -1.70 4.23 -9.41
CA GLY A 50 -1.90 2.86 -9.85
C GLY A 50 -2.73 2.04 -8.86
N ARG A 51 -2.54 2.21 -7.56
CA ARG A 51 -3.34 1.53 -6.52
C ARG A 51 -4.77 2.06 -6.47
N VAL A 52 -4.97 3.37 -6.56
CA VAL A 52 -6.31 3.97 -6.67
C VAL A 52 -7.05 3.44 -7.89
N ALA A 53 -6.37 3.30 -9.04
CA ALA A 53 -6.98 2.72 -10.24
C ALA A 53 -7.32 1.23 -10.09
N ALA A 54 -6.50 0.45 -9.40
CA ALA A 54 -6.76 -0.97 -9.16
C ALA A 54 -7.98 -1.16 -8.24
N LEU A 55 -8.05 -0.42 -7.13
CA LEU A 55 -9.19 -0.46 -6.22
C LEU A 55 -10.47 0.03 -6.89
N ASP A 56 -10.43 1.15 -7.63
CA ASP A 56 -11.60 1.65 -8.34
C ASP A 56 -12.16 0.65 -9.36
N ALA A 57 -11.29 -0.12 -10.03
CA ALA A 57 -11.72 -1.18 -10.94
C ALA A 57 -12.39 -2.35 -10.21
N LEU A 58 -11.89 -2.73 -9.03
CA LEU A 58 -12.50 -3.75 -8.18
C LEU A 58 -13.87 -3.28 -7.66
N LEU A 59 -13.95 -2.06 -7.14
CA LEU A 59 -15.19 -1.46 -6.64
C LEU A 59 -16.25 -1.31 -7.75
N ALA A 60 -15.84 -1.13 -9.01
CA ALA A 60 -16.74 -1.10 -10.15
C ALA A 60 -17.51 -2.41 -10.38
N SER A 61 -16.96 -3.53 -9.90
CA SER A 61 -17.58 -4.84 -10.00
C SER A 61 -18.38 -5.26 -8.77
N ALA A 62 -18.33 -4.49 -7.68
CA ALA A 62 -19.05 -4.80 -6.45
C ALA A 62 -20.57 -4.63 -6.65
N VAL A 63 -21.35 -5.60 -6.18
CA VAL A 63 -22.82 -5.52 -6.17
C VAL A 63 -23.32 -4.83 -4.89
N ASP A 64 -24.57 -4.38 -4.87
CA ASP A 64 -25.13 -3.60 -3.75
C ASP A 64 -24.93 -4.27 -2.38
N ASP A 65 -25.12 -5.60 -2.30
CA ASP A 65 -24.94 -6.36 -1.06
C ASP A 65 -23.49 -6.30 -0.55
N ASP A 66 -22.49 -6.29 -1.44
CA ASP A 66 -21.06 -6.25 -1.06
C ASP A 66 -20.70 -4.98 -0.29
N TRP A 67 -21.34 -3.85 -0.62
CA TRP A 67 -21.06 -2.56 0.00
C TRP A 67 -21.41 -2.51 1.48
N SER A 68 -22.39 -3.32 1.90
CA SER A 68 -22.86 -3.43 3.28
C SER A 68 -22.13 -4.51 4.10
N ARG A 69 -21.27 -5.33 3.48
CA ARG A 69 -20.51 -6.37 4.17
C ARG A 69 -19.37 -5.76 4.97
N VAL A 70 -19.23 -6.17 6.23
CA VAL A 70 -18.08 -5.85 7.07
C VAL A 70 -16.85 -6.60 6.57
N ILE A 71 -15.77 -5.88 6.27
CA ILE A 71 -14.57 -6.44 5.63
C ILE A 71 -13.29 -6.28 6.45
N VAL A 72 -13.17 -5.21 7.25
CA VAL A 72 -11.99 -4.96 8.08
C VAL A 72 -12.32 -3.91 9.15
N GLU A 73 -11.68 -3.95 10.33
CA GLU A 73 -11.86 -2.97 11.41
C GLU A 73 -13.31 -2.76 11.87
N GLY A 74 -14.17 -3.77 11.67
CA GLY A 74 -15.62 -3.64 11.90
C GLY A 74 -16.35 -2.75 10.87
N TRP A 75 -15.65 -2.25 9.85
CA TRP A 75 -16.18 -1.40 8.79
C TRP A 75 -16.72 -2.20 7.62
N THR A 76 -17.81 -1.69 7.06
CA THR A 76 -18.32 -2.09 5.76
C THR A 76 -17.39 -1.67 4.61
N LEU A 77 -17.56 -2.24 3.42
CA LEU A 77 -16.82 -1.81 2.23
C LEU A 77 -17.02 -0.31 1.94
N GLN A 78 -18.24 0.22 2.13
CA GLN A 78 -18.50 1.65 1.97
C GLN A 78 -17.72 2.49 2.99
N GLU A 79 -17.71 2.07 4.25
CA GLU A 79 -16.98 2.75 5.33
C GLU A 79 -15.46 2.69 5.17
N LEU A 80 -14.93 1.62 4.59
CA LEU A 80 -13.52 1.52 4.21
C LEU A 80 -13.17 2.55 3.12
N VAL A 81 -14.02 2.69 2.09
CA VAL A 81 -13.78 3.69 1.02
C VAL A 81 -13.87 5.12 1.57
N ALA A 82 -14.80 5.36 2.50
CA ALA A 82 -14.90 6.62 3.24
C ALA A 82 -13.63 6.92 4.05
N HIS A 83 -13.06 5.91 4.72
CA HIS A 83 -11.79 6.02 5.44
C HIS A 83 -10.62 6.40 4.53
N LEU A 84 -10.49 5.74 3.37
CA LEU A 84 -9.46 6.08 2.39
C LEU A 84 -9.58 7.55 1.92
N ALA A 85 -10.81 8.02 1.67
CA ALA A 85 -11.08 9.41 1.30
C ALA A 85 -10.75 10.39 2.43
N ALA A 86 -11.02 10.01 3.69
CA ALA A 86 -10.69 10.79 4.87
C ALA A 86 -9.19 11.07 4.96
N LYS A 87 -8.35 10.04 4.87
CA LYS A 87 -6.88 10.19 4.99
C LYS A 87 -6.25 10.84 3.75
N ASP A 88 -6.78 10.59 2.55
CA ASP A 88 -6.39 11.35 1.36
C ASP A 88 -6.73 12.84 1.51
N GLY A 89 -7.86 13.16 2.16
CA GLY A 89 -8.26 14.51 2.50
C GLY A 89 -7.33 15.20 3.52
N LEU A 90 -6.85 14.47 4.53
CA LEU A 90 -5.85 15.00 5.48
C LEU A 90 -4.55 15.37 4.79
N LEU A 91 -4.04 14.48 3.94
CA LEU A 91 -2.83 14.75 3.17
C LEU A 91 -3.05 15.91 2.20
N ALA A 92 -4.19 15.94 1.51
CA ALA A 92 -4.56 17.05 0.64
C ALA A 92 -4.54 18.40 1.36
N ALA A 93 -5.15 18.47 2.56
CA ALA A 93 -5.10 19.67 3.41
C ALA A 93 -3.66 20.06 3.76
N SER A 94 -2.81 19.10 4.12
CA SER A 94 -1.42 19.38 4.50
C SER A 94 -0.59 19.97 3.36
N VAL A 95 -0.88 19.62 2.11
CA VAL A 95 -0.09 20.07 0.94
C VAL A 95 -0.78 21.17 0.14
N GLY A 96 -1.94 21.66 0.62
CA GLY A 96 -2.73 22.70 -0.05
C GLY A 96 -3.48 22.22 -1.30
N ALA A 97 -3.70 20.91 -1.45
CA ALA A 97 -4.56 20.36 -2.49
C ALA A 97 -6.05 20.52 -2.12
N PRO A 98 -6.98 20.44 -3.08
CA PRO A 98 -8.41 20.46 -2.79
C PRO A 98 -8.82 19.32 -1.84
N VAL A 99 -9.56 19.67 -0.80
CA VAL A 99 -10.25 18.72 0.08
C VAL A 99 -11.72 18.68 -0.32
N LEU A 100 -12.20 17.49 -0.68
CA LEU A 100 -13.56 17.21 -1.09
C LEU A 100 -14.34 16.52 0.04
N GLY A 101 -15.66 16.44 -0.12
CA GLY A 101 -16.55 15.84 0.86
C GLY A 101 -16.93 16.80 2.01
N PRO A 102 -17.25 16.30 3.21
CA PRO A 102 -17.72 17.13 4.31
C PRO A 102 -16.57 18.01 4.85
N PRO A 103 -16.88 19.17 5.46
CA PRO A 103 -15.89 20.02 6.10
C PRO A 103 -14.99 19.26 7.07
N MET A 104 -13.71 19.65 7.14
CA MET A 104 -12.75 19.04 8.07
C MET A 104 -12.93 19.62 9.48
N ALA A 105 -13.70 18.93 10.31
CA ALA A 105 -13.83 19.27 11.73
C ALA A 105 -12.67 18.67 12.55
N ALA A 106 -12.35 17.40 12.32
CA ALA A 106 -11.19 16.71 12.89
C ALA A 106 -9.93 16.82 12.01
N ARG A 107 -8.75 16.80 12.65
CA ARG A 107 -7.42 16.83 11.99
C ARG A 107 -6.60 15.56 12.22
N ASP A 108 -7.07 14.68 13.10
CA ASP A 108 -6.54 13.33 13.31
C ASP A 108 -7.23 12.31 12.40
N ALA A 109 -6.56 11.18 12.12
CA ALA A 109 -7.03 10.15 11.20
C ALA A 109 -8.35 9.52 11.66
N ALA A 110 -8.48 9.21 12.95
CA ALA A 110 -9.65 8.56 13.52
C ALA A 110 -10.90 9.46 13.47
N GLY A 111 -10.79 10.70 13.96
CA GLY A 111 -11.87 11.68 13.92
C GLY A 111 -12.28 12.01 12.49
N ARG A 112 -11.32 12.22 11.58
CA ARG A 112 -11.62 12.50 10.18
C ARG A 112 -12.32 11.31 9.51
N THR A 113 -11.91 10.08 9.81
CA THR A 113 -12.57 8.87 9.33
C THR A 113 -14.01 8.79 9.80
N ALA A 114 -14.27 9.04 11.07
CA ALA A 114 -15.63 9.04 11.63
C ALA A 114 -16.53 10.09 10.95
N ASP A 115 -16.02 11.30 10.71
CA ASP A 115 -16.75 12.37 10.02
C ASP A 115 -17.14 11.97 8.59
N VAL A 116 -16.21 11.42 7.81
CA VAL A 116 -16.50 11.00 6.43
C VAL A 116 -17.42 9.79 6.40
N GLN A 117 -17.22 8.80 7.28
CA GLN A 117 -18.14 7.66 7.37
C GLN A 117 -19.56 8.11 7.72
N ALA A 118 -19.74 9.03 8.67
CA ALA A 118 -21.05 9.56 9.03
C ALA A 118 -21.71 10.29 7.84
N TYR A 119 -20.94 11.06 7.08
CA TYR A 119 -21.41 11.73 5.86
C TYR A 119 -21.80 10.74 4.75
N GLU A 120 -21.00 9.70 4.53
CA GLU A 120 -21.20 8.73 3.44
C GLU A 120 -22.29 7.70 3.74
N ARG A 121 -22.58 7.36 5.00
CA ARG A 121 -23.69 6.45 5.38
C ARG A 121 -25.06 6.91 4.88
N ALA A 122 -25.27 8.21 4.67
CA ALA A 122 -26.51 8.76 4.13
C ALA A 122 -26.56 8.77 2.59
N ARG A 123 -25.54 8.25 1.92
CA ARG A 123 -25.31 8.33 0.47
C ARG A 123 -25.22 6.93 -0.13
N SER A 124 -25.44 6.82 -1.44
CA SER A 124 -25.29 5.53 -2.11
C SER A 124 -23.81 5.14 -2.20
N PRO A 125 -23.48 3.84 -2.23
CA PRO A 125 -22.09 3.41 -2.31
C PRO A 125 -21.36 3.91 -3.56
N GLU A 126 -22.08 4.04 -4.67
CA GLU A 126 -21.57 4.62 -5.90
C GLU A 126 -21.31 6.14 -5.78
N GLN A 127 -22.02 6.89 -4.92
CA GLN A 127 -21.62 8.26 -4.57
C GLN A 127 -20.31 8.26 -3.77
N THR A 128 -20.19 7.40 -2.75
CA THR A 128 -18.97 7.27 -1.95
C THR A 128 -17.74 6.92 -2.79
N ARG A 129 -17.88 5.94 -3.70
CA ARG A 129 -16.84 5.55 -4.65
C ARG A 129 -16.41 6.72 -5.54
N ARG A 130 -17.36 7.47 -6.09
CA ARG A 130 -17.07 8.63 -6.95
C ARG A 130 -16.37 9.74 -6.17
N ASP A 131 -16.81 10.02 -4.94
CA ASP A 131 -16.26 11.08 -4.11
C ASP A 131 -14.82 10.74 -3.66
N TRP A 132 -14.58 9.50 -3.22
CA TRP A 132 -13.23 8.99 -2.97
C TRP A 132 -12.33 9.10 -4.20
N ARG A 133 -12.80 8.61 -5.36
CA ARG A 133 -12.03 8.67 -6.60
C ARG A 133 -11.73 10.11 -7.02
N ALA A 134 -12.66 11.05 -6.81
CA ALA A 134 -12.48 12.46 -7.09
C ALA A 134 -11.43 13.11 -6.16
N GLN A 135 -11.41 12.73 -4.88
CA GLN A 135 -10.40 13.19 -3.91
C GLN A 135 -9.01 12.73 -4.33
N ALA A 136 -8.84 11.43 -4.60
CA ALA A 136 -7.57 10.87 -5.07
C ALA A 136 -7.08 11.52 -6.37
N ASP A 137 -8.00 11.75 -7.33
CA ASP A 137 -7.67 12.44 -8.58
C ASP A 137 -7.26 13.91 -8.36
N ALA A 138 -7.87 14.60 -7.41
CA ALA A 138 -7.52 15.99 -7.06
C ALA A 138 -6.13 16.05 -6.43
N LEU A 139 -5.81 15.11 -5.55
CA LEU A 139 -4.49 14.96 -4.96
C LEU A 139 -3.44 14.67 -6.04
N CYS A 140 -3.64 13.66 -6.89
CA CYS A 140 -2.72 13.34 -7.98
C CYS A 140 -2.44 14.53 -8.92
N ARG A 141 -3.47 15.29 -9.31
CA ARG A 141 -3.32 16.49 -10.14
C ARG A 141 -2.47 17.55 -9.45
N HIS A 142 -2.68 17.77 -8.16
CA HIS A 142 -1.89 18.72 -7.38
C HIS A 142 -0.42 18.31 -7.30
N LEU A 143 -0.15 17.03 -7.07
CA LEU A 143 1.20 16.49 -6.95
C LEU A 143 2.05 16.66 -8.21
N ALA A 144 1.44 16.84 -9.39
CA ALA A 144 2.17 17.10 -10.63
C ALA A 144 3.06 18.35 -10.57
N ALA A 145 2.78 19.29 -9.66
CA ALA A 145 3.54 20.53 -9.46
C ALA A 145 4.24 20.63 -8.10
N VAL A 146 4.22 19.58 -7.27
CA VAL A 146 4.78 19.58 -5.91
C VAL A 146 6.14 18.89 -5.88
N ASP A 147 7.11 19.50 -5.19
CA ASP A 147 8.40 18.87 -4.91
C ASP A 147 8.20 17.68 -3.95
N PRO A 148 8.67 16.46 -4.28
CA PRO A 148 8.53 15.30 -3.41
C PRO A 148 9.13 15.48 -2.00
N ALA A 149 10.06 16.41 -1.81
CA ALA A 149 10.67 16.75 -0.53
C ALA A 149 9.88 17.81 0.28
N THR A 150 8.73 18.29 -0.24
CA THR A 150 7.89 19.26 0.46
C THR A 150 7.44 18.68 1.81
N PRO A 151 7.65 19.40 2.94
CA PRO A 151 7.18 18.96 4.24
C PRO A 151 5.65 18.85 4.29
N ALA A 152 5.15 17.80 4.93
CA ALA A 152 3.74 17.58 5.19
C ALA A 152 3.55 16.92 6.56
N THR A 153 2.43 17.25 7.21
CA THR A 153 2.05 16.73 8.51
C THR A 153 0.69 16.06 8.40
N VAL A 154 0.65 14.76 8.64
CA VAL A 154 -0.60 13.97 8.66
C VAL A 154 -0.64 13.23 9.98
N ASP A 155 -1.74 13.38 10.73
CA ASP A 155 -1.94 12.70 12.02
C ASP A 155 -0.79 12.93 13.02
N GLY A 156 -0.25 14.15 13.03
CA GLY A 156 0.90 14.53 13.87
C GLY A 156 2.25 13.99 13.41
N MET A 157 2.31 13.18 12.35
CA MET A 157 3.55 12.68 11.75
C MET A 157 4.07 13.66 10.70
N GLU A 158 5.23 14.26 11.00
CA GLU A 158 5.96 15.12 10.08
C GLU A 158 6.87 14.27 9.18
N SER A 159 6.74 14.45 7.87
CA SER A 159 7.62 13.84 6.89
C SER A 159 7.55 14.61 5.56
N VAL A 160 8.28 14.16 4.56
CA VAL A 160 8.14 14.67 3.19
C VAL A 160 6.89 14.08 2.53
N VAL A 161 6.25 14.85 1.66
CA VAL A 161 5.02 14.44 0.95
C VAL A 161 5.17 13.11 0.20
N ARG A 162 6.38 12.81 -0.31
CA ARG A 162 6.65 11.54 -0.98
C ARG A 162 6.38 10.33 -0.08
N ASP A 163 6.85 10.36 1.16
CA ASP A 163 6.68 9.24 2.09
C ASP A 163 5.22 9.12 2.52
N HIS A 164 4.52 10.24 2.74
CA HIS A 164 3.07 10.23 2.97
C HIS A 164 2.29 9.61 1.81
N ILE A 165 2.64 9.92 0.56
CA ILE A 165 2.00 9.32 -0.62
C ILE A 165 2.31 7.82 -0.76
N LEU A 166 3.52 7.40 -0.41
CA LEU A 166 3.87 5.98 -0.37
C LEU A 166 3.13 5.24 0.76
N ALA A 167 2.87 5.90 1.90
CA ALA A 167 2.01 5.36 2.95
C ALA A 167 0.55 5.23 2.47
N ARG A 168 0.00 6.24 1.78
CA ARG A 168 -1.32 6.12 1.11
C ARG A 168 -1.35 4.99 0.08
N CYS A 169 -0.26 4.81 -0.67
CA CYS A 169 -0.10 3.71 -1.63
C CYS A 169 -0.18 2.35 -0.95
N LEU A 170 0.56 2.15 0.14
CA LEU A 170 0.54 0.92 0.94
C LEU A 170 -0.87 0.64 1.48
N GLU A 171 -1.47 1.62 2.15
CA GLU A 171 -2.80 1.46 2.75
C GLU A 171 -3.86 1.13 1.69
N THR A 172 -3.86 1.84 0.55
CA THR A 172 -4.76 1.54 -0.57
C THR A 172 -4.53 0.13 -1.09
N TRP A 173 -3.27 -0.33 -1.19
CA TRP A 173 -2.96 -1.68 -1.68
C TRP A 173 -3.44 -2.77 -0.72
N VAL A 174 -3.17 -2.63 0.57
CA VAL A 174 -3.59 -3.56 1.63
C VAL A 174 -5.12 -3.70 1.63
N HIS A 175 -5.82 -2.56 1.59
CA HIS A 175 -7.28 -2.52 1.57
C HIS A 175 -7.90 -2.97 0.24
N THR A 176 -7.17 -2.83 -0.87
CA THR A 176 -7.54 -3.52 -2.12
C THR A 176 -7.50 -5.04 -1.93
N GLY A 177 -6.49 -5.55 -1.22
CA GLY A 177 -6.37 -6.96 -0.87
C GLY A 177 -7.52 -7.45 0.01
N ASP A 178 -7.96 -6.65 0.98
CA ASP A 178 -9.10 -7.00 1.84
C ASP A 178 -10.42 -7.08 1.06
N ALA A 179 -10.68 -6.07 0.22
CA ALA A 179 -11.85 -6.08 -0.65
C ALA A 179 -11.82 -7.25 -1.66
N ALA A 180 -10.64 -7.54 -2.23
CA ALA A 180 -10.47 -8.64 -3.18
C ALA A 180 -10.68 -10.01 -2.52
N ARG A 181 -10.20 -10.19 -1.28
CA ARG A 181 -10.45 -11.39 -0.48
C ARG A 181 -11.94 -11.59 -0.21
N MET A 182 -12.64 -10.52 0.18
CA MET A 182 -14.10 -10.55 0.39
C MET A 182 -14.86 -10.95 -0.88
N ALA A 183 -14.41 -10.46 -2.04
CA ALA A 183 -15.00 -10.74 -3.34
C ALA A 183 -14.52 -12.06 -3.98
N GLU A 184 -13.64 -12.81 -3.31
CA GLU A 184 -13.00 -14.02 -3.84
C GLU A 184 -12.27 -13.80 -5.19
N ILE A 185 -11.75 -12.59 -5.40
CA ILE A 185 -11.02 -12.20 -6.61
C ILE A 185 -9.52 -12.27 -6.36
N ARG A 186 -8.79 -12.98 -7.22
CA ARG A 186 -7.33 -12.90 -7.26
C ARG A 186 -6.90 -11.72 -8.13
N LEU A 187 -6.26 -10.73 -7.51
CA LEU A 187 -5.64 -9.63 -8.22
C LEU A 187 -4.17 -9.94 -8.54
N PRO A 188 -3.64 -9.47 -9.68
CA PRO A 188 -2.20 -9.47 -9.90
C PRO A 188 -1.53 -8.48 -8.96
N ASP A 189 -0.27 -8.76 -8.62
CA ASP A 189 0.57 -7.82 -7.90
C ASP A 189 0.79 -6.52 -8.70
N PRO A 190 1.08 -5.40 -8.03
CA PRO A 190 1.58 -4.21 -8.72
C PRO A 190 2.84 -4.54 -9.53
N VAL A 191 3.11 -3.70 -10.54
CA VAL A 191 4.38 -3.79 -11.26
C VAL A 191 5.56 -3.53 -10.31
N PRO A 192 6.74 -4.13 -10.55
CA PRO A 192 7.90 -4.02 -9.66
C PRO A 192 8.30 -2.58 -9.32
N GLU A 193 8.15 -1.66 -10.27
CA GLU A 193 8.46 -0.23 -10.13
C GLU A 193 7.53 0.47 -9.14
N HIS A 194 6.36 -0.12 -8.85
CA HIS A 194 5.42 0.37 -7.83
C HIS A 194 5.63 -0.32 -6.48
N ILE A 195 6.05 -1.60 -6.49
CA ILE A 195 6.36 -2.35 -5.26
C ILE A 195 7.61 -1.79 -4.60
N ARG A 196 8.72 -1.66 -5.34
CA ARG A 196 10.03 -1.27 -4.79
C ARG A 196 10.01 -0.01 -3.92
N PRO A 197 9.42 1.14 -4.34
CA PRO A 197 9.38 2.33 -3.49
C PRO A 197 8.49 2.15 -2.26
N THR A 198 7.44 1.33 -2.33
CA THR A 198 6.57 1.03 -1.18
C THR A 198 7.29 0.12 -0.17
N ALA A 199 8.01 -0.90 -0.66
CA ALA A 199 8.83 -1.78 0.17
C ALA A 199 9.99 -1.01 0.84
N ASP A 200 10.58 -0.07 0.12
CA ASP A 200 11.61 0.83 0.63
C ASP A 200 11.09 1.73 1.76
N LEU A 201 9.86 2.24 1.66
CA LEU A 201 9.19 2.92 2.79
C LEU A 201 8.99 1.94 3.96
N CYS A 202 8.43 0.75 3.72
CA CYS A 202 8.19 -0.26 4.77
C CYS A 202 9.46 -0.58 5.55
N ALA A 203 10.59 -0.77 4.85
CA ALA A 203 11.90 -1.00 5.44
C ALA A 203 12.34 0.17 6.34
N ARG A 204 12.19 1.43 5.88
CA ARG A 204 12.53 2.63 6.66
C ARG A 204 11.63 2.85 7.88
N LEU A 205 10.45 2.26 7.91
CA LEU A 205 9.52 2.38 9.05
C LEU A 205 9.89 1.45 10.21
N LEU A 206 10.71 0.42 10.00
CA LEU A 206 11.05 -0.57 11.05
C LEU A 206 11.58 0.04 12.37
N PRO A 207 12.48 1.04 12.37
CA PRO A 207 12.91 1.69 13.63
C PRO A 207 11.75 2.32 14.40
N TRP A 208 10.80 2.92 13.69
CA TRP A 208 9.62 3.54 14.28
C TRP A 208 8.62 2.50 14.79
N THR A 209 8.40 1.42 14.06
CA THR A 209 7.48 0.36 14.50
C THR A 209 8.00 -0.34 15.74
N MET A 210 9.32 -0.57 15.84
CA MET A 210 9.96 -1.05 17.07
C MET A 210 9.76 -0.07 18.23
N LEU A 211 10.04 1.21 18.03
CA LEU A 211 9.88 2.24 19.06
C LEU A 211 8.45 2.31 19.59
N PHE A 212 7.45 2.32 18.69
CA PHE A 212 6.04 2.35 19.08
C PHE A 212 5.54 1.06 19.72
N SER A 213 6.27 -0.05 19.52
CA SER A 213 6.04 -1.31 20.24
C SER A 213 6.77 -1.39 21.59
N GLY A 214 7.50 -0.33 21.98
CA GLY A 214 8.27 -0.28 23.22
C GLY A 214 9.61 -1.04 23.16
N LEU A 215 10.10 -1.33 21.96
CA LEU A 215 11.36 -2.04 21.72
C LEU A 215 12.47 -1.04 21.35
N ASP A 216 13.64 -1.18 21.99
CA ASP A 216 14.80 -0.33 21.74
C ASP A 216 15.74 -0.98 20.72
N GLY A 217 15.75 -0.45 19.51
CA GLY A 217 16.65 -0.85 18.42
C GLY A 217 17.98 -0.09 18.39
N SER A 218 18.24 0.81 19.35
CA SER A 218 19.39 1.73 19.30
C SER A 218 20.73 0.99 19.20
N GLY A 219 21.56 1.42 18.25
CA GLY A 219 22.87 0.81 17.99
C GLY A 219 22.82 -0.58 17.35
N ARG A 220 21.62 -1.12 17.06
CA ARG A 220 21.44 -2.40 16.36
C ARG A 220 21.25 -2.17 14.88
N THR A 221 21.69 -3.12 14.06
CA THR A 221 21.57 -3.08 12.60
C THR A 221 20.92 -4.33 12.05
N LEU A 222 19.95 -4.15 11.16
CA LEU A 222 19.28 -5.22 10.42
C LEU A 222 19.77 -5.26 8.97
N ARG A 223 20.07 -6.47 8.48
CA ARG A 223 20.08 -6.73 7.03
C ARG A 223 18.75 -7.37 6.64
N LEU A 224 17.95 -6.64 5.86
CA LEU A 224 16.67 -7.08 5.34
C LEU A 224 16.82 -7.42 3.86
N THR A 225 16.47 -8.65 3.47
CA THR A 225 16.41 -9.09 2.08
C THR A 225 14.97 -9.42 1.71
N LEU A 226 14.35 -8.59 0.87
CA LEU A 226 13.02 -8.87 0.34
C LEU A 226 13.15 -9.54 -1.03
N THR A 227 12.62 -10.74 -1.17
CA THR A 227 12.64 -11.53 -2.40
C THR A 227 11.43 -11.20 -3.28
N GLY A 228 11.45 -11.63 -4.54
CA GLY A 228 10.38 -11.37 -5.50
C GLY A 228 10.54 -10.07 -6.29
N ALA A 229 9.60 -9.83 -7.20
CA ALA A 229 9.67 -8.70 -8.13
C ALA A 229 9.39 -7.38 -7.39
N GLY A 230 10.34 -6.43 -7.46
CA GLY A 230 10.31 -5.20 -6.66
C GLY A 230 10.97 -5.34 -5.28
N GLY A 231 11.50 -6.52 -4.95
CA GLY A 231 12.32 -6.78 -3.78
C GLY A 231 13.70 -6.10 -3.83
N GLY A 232 14.56 -6.42 -2.87
CA GLY A 232 15.86 -5.79 -2.69
C GLY A 232 16.56 -6.17 -1.41
N GLU A 233 17.68 -5.50 -1.14
CA GLU A 233 18.39 -5.60 0.12
C GLU A 233 18.53 -4.23 0.76
N TRP A 234 18.34 -4.17 2.07
CA TRP A 234 18.51 -2.99 2.90
C TRP A 234 19.43 -3.32 4.08
N LEU A 235 20.25 -2.34 4.44
CA LEU A 235 21.01 -2.35 5.67
C LEU A 235 20.55 -1.16 6.50
N LEU A 236 19.88 -1.43 7.62
CA LEU A 236 19.09 -0.45 8.35
C LEU A 236 19.59 -0.36 9.80
N PRO A 237 19.92 0.83 10.32
CA PRO A 237 19.94 1.00 11.76
C PRO A 237 18.52 0.85 12.31
N LEU A 238 18.38 0.25 13.48
CA LEU A 238 17.08 0.03 14.13
C LEU A 238 16.75 1.09 15.19
N GLY A 239 17.71 1.95 15.57
CA GLY A 239 17.44 3.13 16.39
C GLY A 239 16.98 4.32 15.55
N VAL A 240 15.91 4.99 15.95
CA VAL A 240 15.40 6.20 15.26
C VAL A 240 16.39 7.36 15.25
N ALA A 241 17.30 7.42 16.22
CA ALA A 241 18.32 8.46 16.35
C ALA A 241 19.69 8.07 15.75
N ASP A 242 19.82 6.84 15.25
CA ASP A 242 21.08 6.35 14.71
C ASP A 242 21.39 7.01 13.36
N THR A 243 22.63 7.47 13.18
CA THR A 243 23.04 8.22 11.98
C THR A 243 23.37 7.33 10.78
N GLY A 244 23.40 6.01 10.96
CA GLY A 244 23.69 5.06 9.90
C GLY A 244 23.86 3.62 10.42
N PRO A 245 23.83 2.63 9.52
CA PRO A 245 23.96 1.23 9.89
C PRO A 245 25.41 0.85 10.29
N GLY A 246 25.54 -0.08 11.22
CA GLY A 246 26.77 -0.77 11.59
C GLY A 246 26.91 -2.15 10.93
N THR A 247 27.62 -3.06 11.60
CA THR A 247 27.65 -4.49 11.21
C THR A 247 26.29 -5.12 11.52
N PRO A 248 25.65 -5.86 10.59
CA PRO A 248 24.34 -6.44 10.84
C PRO A 248 24.35 -7.43 12.01
N ASP A 249 23.49 -7.17 12.99
CA ASP A 249 23.20 -8.04 14.12
C ASP A 249 22.27 -9.19 13.74
N ALA A 250 21.25 -8.86 12.94
CA ALA A 250 20.19 -9.77 12.52
C ALA A 250 19.98 -9.70 11.01
N HIS A 251 19.49 -10.80 10.47
CA HIS A 251 19.16 -10.96 9.06
C HIS A 251 17.74 -11.49 8.93
N VAL A 252 16.94 -10.86 8.08
CA VAL A 252 15.58 -11.29 7.75
C VAL A 252 15.46 -11.39 6.23
N THR A 253 15.07 -12.56 5.73
CA THR A 253 14.72 -12.76 4.33
C THR A 253 13.25 -13.13 4.20
N ALA A 254 12.49 -12.40 3.40
CA ALA A 254 11.05 -12.63 3.24
C ALA A 254 10.56 -12.22 1.84
N ASP A 255 9.37 -12.66 1.44
CA ASP A 255 8.72 -12.17 0.22
C ASP A 255 8.33 -10.68 0.35
N VAL A 256 8.60 -9.88 -0.69
CA VAL A 256 8.37 -8.42 -0.66
C VAL A 256 6.91 -8.04 -0.49
N VAL A 257 5.98 -8.78 -1.09
CA VAL A 257 4.55 -8.49 -1.01
C VAL A 257 4.06 -8.87 0.39
N ALA A 258 4.39 -10.06 0.86
CA ALA A 258 4.05 -10.54 2.19
C ALA A 258 4.56 -9.57 3.28
N PHE A 259 5.79 -9.08 3.14
CA PHE A 259 6.37 -8.12 4.08
C PHE A 259 5.63 -6.77 4.10
N CYS A 260 5.28 -6.23 2.93
CA CYS A 260 4.47 -5.01 2.87
C CYS A 260 3.10 -5.20 3.54
N PHE A 261 2.47 -6.37 3.35
CA PHE A 261 1.19 -6.69 3.99
C PHE A 261 1.32 -6.89 5.50
N LEU A 262 2.46 -7.42 5.98
CA LEU A 262 2.77 -7.50 7.42
C LEU A 262 2.83 -6.10 8.05
N LEU A 263 3.53 -5.15 7.42
CA LEU A 263 3.52 -3.74 7.85
C LEU A 263 2.10 -3.15 7.85
N GLY A 264 1.28 -3.58 6.90
CA GLY A 264 -0.15 -3.25 6.83
C GLY A 264 -1.03 -4.02 7.81
N GLY A 265 -0.49 -4.76 8.77
CA GLY A 265 -1.28 -5.47 9.78
C GLY A 265 -1.94 -6.76 9.28
N ARG A 266 -1.50 -7.34 8.16
CA ARG A 266 -2.05 -8.58 7.60
C ARG A 266 -1.06 -9.73 7.79
N GLY A 267 -1.57 -10.83 8.33
CA GLY A 267 -0.79 -12.01 8.69
C GLY A 267 -0.45 -12.05 10.17
N GLU A 268 0.02 -13.20 10.64
CA GLU A 268 0.44 -13.42 12.03
C GLU A 268 1.96 -13.24 12.12
N PRO A 269 2.48 -12.27 12.90
CA PRO A 269 3.93 -12.05 12.99
C PRO A 269 4.71 -13.28 13.47
N ASP A 270 4.18 -14.01 14.44
CA ASP A 270 4.83 -15.20 15.02
C ASP A 270 4.99 -16.35 13.99
N GLY A 271 4.08 -16.41 13.01
CA GLY A 271 4.07 -17.40 11.95
C GLY A 271 4.52 -16.86 10.59
N PHE A 272 5.09 -15.65 10.55
CA PHE A 272 5.41 -14.98 9.30
C PHE A 272 6.48 -15.78 8.52
N PRO A 273 6.25 -16.10 7.24
CA PRO A 273 7.17 -16.92 6.46
C PRO A 273 8.43 -16.13 6.09
N ALA A 274 9.43 -16.20 6.95
CA ALA A 274 10.73 -15.58 6.78
C ALA A 274 11.88 -16.50 7.21
N GLU A 275 13.02 -16.35 6.56
CA GLU A 275 14.29 -16.95 7.00
C GLU A 275 15.02 -15.96 7.90
N LEU A 276 15.41 -16.41 9.10
CA LEU A 276 16.03 -15.58 10.13
C LEU A 276 17.43 -16.10 10.46
N SER A 277 18.41 -15.21 10.59
CA SER A 277 19.74 -15.57 11.08
C SER A 277 20.43 -14.40 11.81
N GLY A 278 21.55 -14.68 12.49
CA GLY A 278 22.19 -13.74 13.42
C GLY A 278 21.47 -13.74 14.78
N ASP A 279 21.20 -12.57 15.33
CA ASP A 279 20.37 -12.41 16.52
C ASP A 279 18.89 -12.70 16.21
N LEU A 280 18.45 -13.92 16.56
CA LEU A 280 17.09 -14.39 16.32
C LEU A 280 16.03 -13.69 17.18
N ALA A 281 16.40 -13.16 18.35
CA ALA A 281 15.46 -12.41 19.19
C ALA A 281 15.16 -11.07 18.52
N LEU A 282 16.20 -10.34 18.11
CA LEU A 282 16.05 -9.09 17.38
C LEU A 282 15.30 -9.27 16.05
N ALA A 283 15.60 -10.34 15.29
CA ALA A 283 14.91 -10.62 14.03
C ALA A 283 13.40 -10.86 14.23
N ARG A 284 13.01 -11.52 15.32
CA ARG A 284 11.59 -11.73 15.68
C ARG A 284 10.94 -10.45 16.15
N ASP A 285 11.61 -9.69 17.01
CA ASP A 285 11.17 -8.39 17.49
C ASP A 285 10.80 -7.45 16.33
N VAL A 286 11.64 -7.40 15.29
CA VAL A 286 11.39 -6.65 14.06
C VAL A 286 10.09 -7.08 13.35
N LEU A 287 9.84 -8.39 13.26
CA LEU A 287 8.63 -8.91 12.61
C LEU A 287 7.38 -8.71 13.46
N THR A 288 7.47 -8.93 14.77
CA THR A 288 6.39 -8.72 15.73
C THR A 288 5.98 -7.25 15.84
N SER A 289 6.94 -6.32 15.75
CA SER A 289 6.65 -4.89 15.80
C SER A 289 6.17 -4.31 14.48
N ALA A 290 6.43 -4.94 13.34
CA ALA A 290 6.09 -4.45 12.01
C ALA A 290 4.67 -3.83 11.88
N PRO A 291 3.57 -4.45 12.35
CA PRO A 291 2.23 -3.89 12.19
C PRO A 291 1.92 -2.70 13.11
N ALA A 292 2.85 -2.20 13.93
CA ALA A 292 2.59 -1.16 14.93
C ALA A 292 2.02 0.17 14.39
N LEU A 293 2.16 0.42 13.07
CA LEU A 293 1.63 1.61 12.39
C LEU A 293 0.42 1.30 11.49
N SER A 294 -0.13 0.08 11.53
CA SER A 294 -1.21 -0.35 10.63
C SER A 294 -2.61 0.10 11.07
N GLY A 295 -2.72 0.86 12.16
CA GLY A 295 -3.99 1.34 12.68
C GLY A 295 -4.71 2.32 11.73
N PRO A 296 -6.01 2.55 11.96
CA PRO A 296 -6.81 3.51 11.20
C PRO A 296 -6.27 4.94 11.31
#